data_AF-A0A7S8A9V3-F1
#
_entry.id   AF-A0A7S8A9V3-F1
#
_cell.length_a   1.000
_cell.length_b   1.000
_cell.length_c   1.000
_cell.angle_alpha   90.00
_cell.angle_beta   90.00
_cell.angle_gamma   90.00
#
_symmetry.space_group_name_H-M   'P 1'
#
loop_
_entity.id
_entity.type
_entity.pdbx_description
1 polymer ?
#
loop_
_entity_poly.entity_id
_entity_poly.type
_entity_poly.pdbx_seq_one_letter_code
_entity_poly.pdbx_strand_id
1 'polypeptide(L)'
;MPIKHEYRDARVEAEPLLRAAGVRPSAILEFLDQFAPQFVHVYDPADEKSELVYRGTDPGWRGFSLAEAIATLKDTRPHYFYAEAPEIEQLAEAAFGASPSLAARGRLRTELGTDAAYREMAERWGSDGVSLKPGVRPGSVQAKQELKAEGAEAPRNNPWHPSWRGPDRLAAQTSIIRTSTKLAAGLAKAAGVTLAGTPLRS
;
A
#
# COMPACT_ATOMS: atom_id res chain seq x y z
N MET A 1 -22.73 -6.71 26.17
CA MET A 1 -22.89 -6.25 24.78
C MET A 1 -22.55 -7.42 23.86
N PRO A 2 -23.34 -7.74 22.82
CA PRO A 2 -23.00 -8.82 21.90
C PRO A 2 -21.76 -8.42 21.09
N ILE A 3 -20.69 -9.21 21.20
CA ILE A 3 -19.47 -9.06 20.40
C ILE A 3 -19.86 -9.40 18.97
N LYS A 4 -19.84 -8.41 18.06
CA LYS A 4 -19.97 -8.66 16.63
C LYS A 4 -18.71 -9.37 16.16
N HIS A 5 -18.78 -10.69 15.99
CA HIS A 5 -17.75 -11.42 15.27
C HIS A 5 -17.92 -11.14 13.78
N GLU A 6 -17.19 -10.16 13.24
CA GLU A 6 -16.95 -10.11 11.80
C GLU A 6 -16.16 -11.36 11.41
N TYR A 7 -16.77 -12.21 10.59
CA TYR A 7 -16.02 -13.28 9.95
C TYR A 7 -14.99 -12.66 9.00
N ARG A 8 -13.71 -12.95 9.23
CA ARG A 8 -12.62 -12.58 8.34
C ARG A 8 -11.92 -13.85 7.90
N ASP A 9 -11.76 -13.99 6.59
CA ASP A 9 -11.11 -15.14 6.00
C ASP A 9 -9.59 -15.05 6.22
N ALA A 10 -9.04 -16.05 6.90
CA ALA A 10 -7.60 -16.12 7.18
C ALA A 10 -6.75 -16.00 5.92
N ARG A 11 -7.24 -16.45 4.75
CA ARG A 11 -6.53 -16.32 3.47
C ARG A 11 -6.38 -14.86 3.05
N VAL A 12 -7.45 -14.08 3.18
CA VAL A 12 -7.51 -12.67 2.77
C VAL A 12 -6.59 -11.82 3.66
N GLU A 13 -6.49 -12.15 4.95
CA GLU A 13 -5.60 -11.45 5.86
C GLU A 13 -4.14 -11.91 5.80
N ALA A 14 -3.89 -13.20 5.55
CA ALA A 14 -2.54 -13.74 5.53
C ALA A 14 -1.75 -13.31 4.29
N GLU A 15 -2.38 -13.25 3.12
CA GLU A 15 -1.72 -12.88 1.86
C GLU A 15 -0.94 -11.54 1.94
N PRO A 16 -1.55 -10.39 2.33
CA PRO A 16 -0.83 -9.12 2.37
C PRO A 16 0.32 -9.13 3.39
N LEU A 17 0.19 -9.89 4.48
CA LEU A 17 1.23 -10.02 5.50
C LEU A 17 2.42 -10.86 5.02
N LEU A 18 2.16 -11.97 4.33
CA LEU A 18 3.19 -12.81 3.70
C LEU A 18 3.92 -12.03 2.60
N ARG A 19 3.17 -11.30 1.75
CA ARG A 19 3.75 -10.46 0.71
C ARG A 19 4.62 -9.36 1.30
N ALA A 20 4.15 -8.69 2.36
CA ALA A 20 4.94 -7.70 3.08
C ALA A 20 6.21 -8.34 3.66
N ALA A 21 6.15 -9.57 4.19
CA ALA A 21 7.32 -10.26 4.71
C ALA A 21 8.35 -10.70 3.66
N GLY A 22 8.13 -10.42 2.37
CA GLY A 22 9.04 -10.77 1.29
C GLY A 22 8.92 -12.23 0.83
N VAL A 23 7.77 -12.87 1.08
CA VAL A 23 7.49 -14.23 0.60
C VAL A 23 7.20 -14.19 -0.90
N ARG A 24 7.78 -15.13 -1.65
CA ARG A 24 7.58 -15.28 -3.10
C ARG A 24 6.12 -15.64 -3.41
N PRO A 25 5.52 -15.15 -4.52
CA PRO A 25 4.13 -15.46 -4.87
C PRO A 25 3.79 -16.96 -4.91
N SER A 26 4.69 -17.78 -5.45
CA SER A 26 4.51 -19.25 -5.46
C SER A 26 4.45 -19.84 -4.05
N ALA A 27 5.32 -19.37 -3.15
CA ALA A 27 5.34 -19.79 -1.76
C ALA A 27 4.15 -19.25 -0.94
N ILE A 28 3.62 -18.08 -1.31
CA ILE A 28 2.36 -17.57 -0.75
C ILE A 28 1.22 -18.53 -1.06
N LEU A 29 1.05 -18.94 -2.32
CA LEU A 29 -0.02 -19.87 -2.71
C LEU A 29 0.12 -21.20 -1.95
N GLU A 30 1.33 -21.77 -1.90
CA GLU A 30 1.60 -22.99 -1.15
C GLU A 30 1.26 -22.82 0.34
N PHE A 31 1.63 -21.69 0.95
CA PHE A 31 1.30 -21.41 2.34
C PHE A 31 -0.22 -21.28 2.57
N LEU A 32 -0.93 -20.58 1.68
CA LEU A 32 -2.37 -20.35 1.78
C LEU A 32 -3.19 -21.64 1.57
N ASP A 33 -2.66 -22.59 0.81
CA ASP A 33 -3.28 -23.90 0.64
C ASP A 33 -2.96 -24.84 1.81
N GLN A 34 -1.72 -24.85 2.28
CA GLN A 34 -1.29 -25.77 3.34
C GLN A 34 -1.70 -25.30 4.74
N PHE A 35 -1.49 -24.03 5.08
CA PHE A 35 -1.54 -23.54 6.46
C PHE A 35 -2.71 -22.60 6.75
N ALA A 36 -3.14 -21.75 5.80
CA ALA A 36 -4.20 -20.77 6.08
C ALA A 36 -5.51 -21.36 6.64
N PRO A 37 -6.01 -22.53 6.20
CA PRO A 37 -7.21 -23.15 6.79
C PRO A 37 -7.05 -23.53 8.27
N GLN A 38 -5.82 -23.56 8.77
CA GLN A 38 -5.47 -23.94 10.13
C GLN A 38 -5.29 -22.73 11.05
N PHE A 39 -5.31 -21.51 10.51
CA PHE A 39 -5.31 -20.27 11.29
C PHE A 39 -6.73 -19.85 11.63
N VAL A 40 -6.96 -19.51 12.90
CA VAL A 40 -8.25 -19.07 13.41
C VAL A 40 -8.07 -17.75 14.12
N HIS A 41 -9.03 -16.85 13.96
CA HIS A 41 -9.07 -15.61 14.74
C HIS A 41 -9.30 -15.89 16.22
N VAL A 42 -8.34 -15.47 17.04
CA VAL A 42 -8.46 -15.47 18.49
C VAL A 42 -8.55 -14.01 18.94
N TYR A 43 -9.62 -13.67 19.66
CA TYR A 43 -9.84 -12.34 20.20
C TYR A 43 -9.27 -12.26 21.62
N ASP A 44 -8.40 -11.28 21.86
CA ASP A 44 -7.92 -10.92 23.19
C ASP A 44 -8.76 -9.76 23.75
N PRO A 45 -9.55 -9.99 24.81
CA PRO A 45 -10.37 -8.95 25.44
C PRO A 45 -9.53 -7.90 26.20
N ALA A 46 -8.28 -8.18 26.55
CA ALA A 46 -7.42 -7.21 27.23
C ALA A 46 -6.91 -6.12 26.26
N ASP A 47 -6.57 -6.51 25.04
CA ASP A 47 -6.02 -5.63 24.01
C ASP A 47 -7.05 -5.20 22.93
N GLU A 48 -8.28 -5.70 23.02
CA GLU A 48 -9.35 -5.54 22.03
C GLU A 48 -8.91 -5.89 20.58
N LYS A 49 -7.97 -6.83 20.43
CA LYS A 49 -7.39 -7.23 19.15
C LYS A 49 -7.77 -8.66 18.79
N SER A 50 -7.96 -8.91 17.50
CA SER A 50 -8.05 -10.27 16.96
C SER A 50 -6.81 -10.60 16.16
N GLU A 51 -6.18 -11.72 16.47
CA GLU A 51 -5.00 -12.21 15.75
C GLU A 51 -5.28 -13.59 15.14
N LEU A 52 -4.60 -13.88 14.02
CA LEU A 52 -4.62 -15.20 13.42
C LEU A 52 -3.64 -16.11 14.17
N VAL A 53 -4.19 -17.12 14.84
CA VAL A 53 -3.43 -18.11 15.61
C VAL A 53 -3.59 -19.48 14.99
N TYR A 54 -2.48 -20.18 14.81
CA TYR A 54 -2.47 -21.54 14.28
C TYR A 54 -3.07 -22.54 15.28
N ARG A 55 -4.14 -23.21 14.86
CA ARG A 55 -4.89 -24.23 15.61
C ARG A 55 -4.88 -25.61 14.91
N GLY A 56 -3.96 -25.79 13.96
CA GLY A 56 -3.80 -27.01 13.22
C GLY A 56 -3.27 -28.19 14.03
N THR A 57 -3.00 -29.28 13.33
CA THR A 57 -2.58 -30.55 13.92
C THR A 57 -1.08 -30.61 14.21
N ASP A 58 -0.26 -29.73 13.63
CA ASP A 58 1.18 -29.70 13.88
C ASP A 58 1.46 -29.11 15.28
N PRO A 59 1.99 -29.90 16.23
CA PRO A 59 2.29 -29.40 17.57
C PRO A 59 3.39 -28.35 17.59
N GLY A 60 4.30 -28.34 16.61
CA GLY A 60 5.40 -27.38 16.54
C GLY A 60 4.96 -25.96 16.20
N TRP A 61 3.75 -25.81 15.66
CA TRP A 61 3.18 -24.53 15.24
C TRP A 61 2.00 -24.11 16.13
N ARG A 62 1.58 -24.98 17.07
CA ARG A 62 0.36 -24.77 17.85
C ARG A 62 0.46 -23.53 18.72
N GLY A 63 -0.46 -22.59 18.50
CA GLY A 63 -0.48 -21.32 19.22
C GLY A 63 0.35 -20.21 18.57
N PHE A 64 1.05 -20.48 17.47
CA PHE A 64 1.79 -19.44 16.77
C PHE A 64 0.84 -18.43 16.14
N SER A 65 1.11 -17.16 16.35
CA SER A 65 0.60 -16.07 15.53
C SER A 65 1.10 -16.21 14.09
N LEU A 66 0.41 -15.58 13.15
CA LEU A 66 0.87 -15.52 11.76
C LEU A 66 2.27 -14.88 11.64
N ALA A 67 2.61 -13.90 12.48
CA ALA A 67 3.93 -13.27 12.48
C ALA A 67 5.03 -14.25 12.92
N GLU A 68 4.79 -15.05 13.96
CA GLU A 68 5.73 -16.10 14.42
C GLU A 68 5.88 -17.22 13.39
N ALA A 69 4.79 -17.59 12.72
CA ALA A 69 4.82 -18.53 11.61
C ALA A 69 5.71 -18.03 10.47
N ILE A 70 5.59 -16.75 10.09
CA ILE A 70 6.45 -16.12 9.07
C ILE A 70 7.91 -16.12 9.50
N ALA A 71 8.21 -15.82 10.77
CA ALA A 71 9.58 -15.87 11.29
C ALA A 71 10.15 -17.30 11.20
N THR A 72 9.37 -18.31 11.60
CA THR A 72 9.75 -19.72 11.51
C THR A 72 10.01 -20.16 10.07
N LEU A 73 9.23 -19.65 9.11
CA LEU A 73 9.47 -19.91 7.69
C LEU A 73 10.79 -19.34 7.19
N LYS A 74 11.25 -18.19 7.70
CA LYS A 74 12.55 -17.62 7.30
C LYS A 74 13.69 -18.57 7.66
N ASP A 75 13.60 -19.22 8.82
CA ASP A 75 14.62 -20.15 9.30
C ASP A 75 14.52 -21.52 8.63
N THR A 76 13.30 -22.04 8.48
CA THR A 76 13.07 -23.42 8.00
C THR A 76 12.96 -23.53 6.48
N ARG A 77 12.50 -22.48 5.80
CA ARG A 77 12.27 -22.42 4.35
C ARG A 77 12.80 -21.10 3.76
N PRO A 78 14.11 -20.81 3.87
CA PRO A 78 14.67 -19.53 3.38
C PRO A 78 14.46 -19.30 1.87
N HIS A 79 14.33 -20.38 1.09
CA HIS A 79 14.03 -20.31 -0.35
C HIS A 79 12.63 -19.75 -0.67
N TYR A 80 11.72 -19.68 0.31
CA TYR A 80 10.43 -19.00 0.16
C TYR A 80 10.57 -17.49 0.08
N PHE A 81 11.70 -16.95 0.53
CA PHE A 81 11.95 -15.52 0.56
C PHE A 81 12.84 -15.12 -0.62
N TYR A 82 12.80 -13.84 -0.95
CA TYR A 82 13.76 -13.28 -1.89
C TYR A 82 15.11 -13.12 -1.20
N ALA A 83 16.12 -13.79 -1.73
CA ALA A 83 17.50 -13.60 -1.29
C ALA A 83 18.04 -12.37 -2.03
N GLU A 84 17.82 -11.19 -1.46
CA GLU A 84 18.33 -9.95 -2.03
C GLU A 84 19.71 -9.67 -1.44
N ALA A 85 20.69 -9.39 -2.32
CA ALA A 85 21.95 -8.84 -1.87
C ALA A 85 21.69 -7.48 -1.22
N PRO A 86 22.39 -7.11 -0.12
CA PRO A 86 22.19 -5.83 0.57
C PRO A 86 22.30 -4.61 -0.37
N GLU A 87 23.12 -4.73 -1.40
CA GLU A 87 23.33 -3.73 -2.44
C GLU A 87 22.08 -3.52 -3.31
N ILE A 88 21.37 -4.60 -3.65
CA ILE A 88 20.12 -4.53 -4.41
C ILE A 88 19.02 -3.91 -3.57
N GLU A 89 18.96 -4.20 -2.27
CA GLU A 89 17.97 -3.60 -1.37
C GLU A 89 18.17 -2.08 -1.24
N GLN A 90 19.41 -1.61 -1.11
CA GLN A 90 19.72 -0.17 -1.11
C GLN A 90 19.36 0.51 -2.43
N LEU A 91 19.63 -0.16 -3.56
CA LEU A 91 19.23 0.34 -4.88
C LEU A 91 17.70 0.37 -5.04
N ALA A 92 16.99 -0.62 -4.48
CA ALA A 92 15.53 -0.68 -4.48
C ALA A 92 14.92 0.46 -3.64
N GLU A 93 15.47 0.75 -2.46
CA GLU A 93 15.07 1.90 -1.64
C GLU A 93 15.31 3.22 -2.39
N ALA A 94 16.45 3.40 -3.05
CA ALA A 94 16.72 4.60 -3.85
C ALA A 94 15.83 4.71 -5.11
N ALA A 95 15.36 3.59 -5.65
CA ALA A 95 14.53 3.53 -6.86
C ALA A 95 13.02 3.68 -6.57
N PHE A 96 12.55 3.15 -5.44
CA PHE A 96 11.13 2.99 -5.11
C PHE A 96 10.74 3.52 -3.74
N GLY A 97 11.68 3.84 -2.85
CA GLY A 97 11.40 4.31 -1.50
C GLY A 97 10.87 5.75 -1.45
N ALA A 98 11.12 6.44 -0.33
CA ALA A 98 10.52 7.75 -0.06
C ALA A 98 10.93 8.86 -1.05
N SER A 99 12.12 8.77 -1.65
CA SER A 99 12.65 9.75 -2.61
C SER A 99 13.14 9.05 -3.89
N PRO A 100 12.22 8.52 -4.73
CA PRO A 100 12.58 7.73 -5.88
C PRO A 100 13.24 8.59 -6.96
N SER A 101 14.30 8.08 -7.59
CA SER A 101 14.97 8.77 -8.71
C SER A 101 15.00 7.93 -9.98
N LEU A 102 14.89 8.59 -11.14
CA LEU A 102 15.01 7.94 -12.46
C LEU A 102 16.40 7.28 -12.64
N ALA A 103 17.45 7.92 -12.11
CA ALA A 103 18.80 7.38 -12.15
C ALA A 103 18.93 6.09 -11.34
N ALA A 104 18.37 6.03 -10.12
CA ALA A 104 18.38 4.81 -9.31
C ALA A 104 17.56 3.69 -9.96
N ARG A 105 16.41 3.99 -10.58
CA ARG A 105 15.62 3.00 -11.34
C ARG A 105 16.39 2.43 -12.52
N GLY A 106 17.10 3.28 -13.26
CA GLY A 106 17.97 2.85 -14.35
C GLY A 106 19.04 1.86 -13.86
N ARG A 107 19.74 2.21 -12.77
CA ARG A 107 20.75 1.35 -12.16
C ARG A 107 20.18 0.03 -11.65
N LEU A 108 19.08 0.07 -10.92
CA LEU A 108 18.42 -1.13 -10.39
C LEU A 108 17.99 -2.07 -11.54
N ARG A 109 17.46 -1.52 -12.63
CA ARG A 109 17.08 -2.30 -13.81
C ARG A 109 18.28 -2.97 -14.48
N THR A 110 19.42 -2.27 -14.56
CA THR A 110 20.67 -2.85 -15.07
C THR A 110 21.15 -3.99 -14.17
N GLU A 111 21.12 -3.78 -12.85
CA GLU A 111 21.66 -4.75 -11.89
C GLU A 111 20.81 -6.01 -11.76
N LEU A 112 19.49 -5.87 -11.83
CA LEU A 112 18.56 -7.01 -11.86
C LEU A 112 18.64 -7.80 -13.19
N GLY A 113 19.22 -7.21 -14.24
CA GLY A 113 19.48 -7.85 -15.53
C GLY A 113 18.25 -8.20 -16.38
N THR A 114 17.05 -8.25 -15.78
CA THR A 114 15.81 -8.61 -16.46
C THR A 114 14.66 -7.66 -16.13
N ASP A 115 13.83 -7.36 -17.13
CA ASP A 115 12.63 -6.52 -16.96
C ASP A 115 11.60 -7.16 -16.03
N ALA A 116 11.52 -8.49 -16.03
CA ALA A 116 10.64 -9.26 -15.15
C ALA A 116 11.03 -9.08 -13.68
N ALA A 117 12.32 -9.24 -13.33
CA ALA A 117 12.80 -9.04 -11.97
C ALA A 117 12.61 -7.59 -11.49
N TYR A 118 12.81 -6.61 -12.38
CA TYR A 118 12.53 -5.20 -12.06
C TYR A 118 11.05 -4.95 -11.76
N ARG A 119 10.13 -5.51 -12.55
CA ARG A 119 8.69 -5.38 -12.31
C ARG A 119 8.24 -6.06 -11.03
N GLU A 120 8.74 -7.26 -10.74
CA GLU A 120 8.45 -7.92 -9.47
C GLU A 120 8.94 -7.09 -8.29
N MET A 121 10.14 -6.51 -8.39
CA MET A 121 10.66 -5.62 -7.34
C MET A 121 9.77 -4.39 -7.18
N ALA A 122 9.39 -3.72 -8.27
CA ALA A 122 8.49 -2.58 -8.22
C ALA A 122 7.14 -2.94 -7.55
N GLU A 123 6.56 -4.09 -7.90
CA GLU A 123 5.30 -4.58 -7.33
C GLU A 123 5.41 -4.81 -5.82
N ARG A 124 6.52 -5.38 -5.33
CA ARG A 124 6.75 -5.57 -3.88
C ARG A 124 6.75 -4.26 -3.11
N TRP A 125 7.28 -3.20 -3.71
CA TRP A 125 7.29 -1.85 -3.14
C TRP A 125 5.98 -1.10 -3.35
N GLY A 126 4.98 -1.69 -4.02
CA GLY A 126 3.73 -1.00 -4.38
C GLY A 126 3.92 0.12 -5.41
N SER A 127 5.01 0.07 -6.19
CA SER A 127 5.32 0.99 -7.27
C SER A 127 4.89 0.41 -8.61
N ASP A 128 4.45 1.26 -9.55
CA ASP A 128 4.15 0.86 -10.93
C ASP A 128 5.42 0.69 -11.80
N GLY A 129 6.60 0.96 -11.23
CA GLY A 129 7.89 0.86 -11.90
C GLY A 129 8.17 1.96 -12.94
N VAL A 130 7.19 2.83 -13.24
CA VAL A 130 7.24 3.83 -14.30
C VAL A 130 7.11 5.25 -13.75
N SER A 131 6.13 5.52 -12.89
CA SER A 131 5.92 6.83 -12.27
C SER A 131 6.83 7.00 -11.05
N LEU A 132 7.32 8.22 -10.79
CA LEU A 132 8.11 8.55 -9.60
C LEU A 132 7.27 8.65 -8.32
N LYS A 133 6.16 7.92 -8.25
CA LYS A 133 5.42 7.80 -7.00
C LYS A 133 6.25 6.96 -6.02
N PRO A 134 6.44 7.44 -4.79
CA PRO A 134 7.10 6.65 -3.76
C PRO A 134 6.24 5.43 -3.43
N GLY A 135 6.93 4.30 -3.31
CA GLY A 135 6.41 3.04 -2.78
C GLY A 135 6.65 2.93 -1.28
N VAL A 136 6.35 1.75 -0.74
CA VAL A 136 6.52 1.41 0.68
C VAL A 136 7.49 0.24 0.77
N ARG A 137 8.46 0.33 1.69
CA ARG A 137 9.42 -0.76 1.91
C ARG A 137 8.67 -2.05 2.28
N PRO A 138 8.92 -3.18 1.59
CA PRO A 138 8.32 -4.46 1.94
C PRO A 138 8.57 -4.79 3.41
N GLY A 139 7.50 -5.06 4.16
CA GLY A 139 7.59 -5.50 5.56
C GLY A 139 7.60 -4.36 6.57
N SER A 140 7.63 -3.11 6.10
CA SER A 140 7.36 -1.98 6.99
C SER A 140 5.88 -1.96 7.36
N VAL A 141 5.58 -1.89 8.66
CA VAL A 141 4.22 -1.78 9.22
C VAL A 141 3.64 -0.38 9.00
N GLN A 142 4.23 0.43 8.12
CA GLN A 142 3.68 1.71 7.73
C GLN A 142 2.46 1.46 6.87
N ALA A 143 1.37 1.27 7.61
CA ALA A 143 0.02 1.16 7.15
C ALA A 143 -0.24 2.21 6.07
N LYS A 144 -0.95 1.74 5.05
CA LYS A 144 -1.90 2.38 4.13
C LYS A 144 -2.62 3.69 4.57
N GLN A 145 -2.23 4.39 5.65
CA GLN A 145 -2.95 5.51 6.24
C GLN A 145 -2.33 6.91 6.07
N GLU A 146 -1.08 7.10 5.64
CA GLU A 146 -0.48 8.45 5.70
C GLU A 146 -0.12 9.14 4.37
N LEU A 147 -0.22 8.48 3.20
CA LEU A 147 -0.03 9.16 1.90
C LEU A 147 -1.20 10.05 1.47
N LYS A 148 -2.06 10.48 2.40
CA LYS A 148 -3.13 11.46 2.17
C LYS A 148 -2.93 12.81 2.87
N ALA A 149 -1.84 13.04 3.60
CA ALA A 149 -1.72 14.25 4.43
C ALA A 149 -0.63 15.26 4.03
N GLU A 150 0.32 14.93 3.15
CA GLU A 150 1.39 15.89 2.78
C GLU A 150 1.29 16.34 1.33
N GLY A 151 0.21 17.08 1.06
CA GLY A 151 -0.03 17.76 -0.21
C GLY A 151 -1.14 18.81 -0.12
N ALA A 152 -1.43 19.31 1.08
CA ALA A 152 -2.46 20.31 1.33
C ALA A 152 -2.07 21.74 0.93
N GLU A 153 -1.28 21.91 -0.15
CA GLU A 153 -1.17 23.18 -0.87
C GLU A 153 -2.27 23.34 -1.95
N ALA A 154 -3.24 22.42 -2.00
CA ALA A 154 -4.37 22.47 -2.91
C ALA A 154 -5.38 23.66 -2.77
N PRO A 155 -5.51 24.40 -1.65
CA PRO A 155 -6.54 25.46 -1.60
C PRO A 155 -6.15 26.75 -2.32
N ARG A 156 -4.86 27.05 -2.53
CA ARG A 156 -4.43 28.32 -3.16
C ARG A 156 -4.61 28.38 -4.68
N ASN A 157 -4.43 27.24 -5.37
CA ASN A 157 -4.47 27.19 -6.84
C ASN A 157 -5.84 26.80 -7.42
N ASN A 158 -6.84 26.53 -6.57
CA ASN A 158 -8.18 26.18 -7.01
C ASN A 158 -9.03 27.45 -7.26
N PRO A 159 -9.47 27.75 -8.50
CA PRO A 159 -10.24 28.96 -8.80
C PRO A 159 -11.67 28.94 -8.26
N TRP A 160 -12.16 27.83 -7.72
CA TRP A 160 -13.41 27.76 -6.95
C TRP A 160 -13.22 28.05 -5.46
N HIS A 161 -11.98 28.12 -4.96
CA HIS A 161 -11.71 28.38 -3.55
C HIS A 161 -11.76 29.89 -3.22
N PRO A 162 -12.34 30.32 -2.07
CA PRO A 162 -12.46 31.74 -1.72
C PRO A 162 -11.12 32.48 -1.65
N SER A 163 -10.05 31.78 -1.26
CA SER A 163 -8.71 32.33 -1.12
C SER A 163 -7.92 32.44 -2.43
N TRP A 164 -8.50 32.12 -3.59
CA TRP A 164 -7.82 32.20 -4.87
C TRP A 164 -7.51 33.66 -5.25
N ARG A 165 -6.26 33.93 -5.66
CA ARG A 165 -5.68 35.27 -5.90
C ARG A 165 -5.23 35.52 -7.35
N GLY A 166 -5.59 34.66 -8.30
CA GLY A 166 -5.19 34.87 -9.69
C GLY A 166 -5.88 36.07 -10.35
N PRO A 167 -5.39 36.50 -11.51
CA PRO A 167 -5.80 37.76 -12.16
C PRO A 167 -7.24 37.72 -12.69
N ASP A 168 -7.72 36.58 -13.19
CA ASP A 168 -9.09 36.41 -13.69
C ASP A 168 -9.66 35.03 -13.34
N ARG A 169 -10.60 35.02 -12.38
CA ARG A 169 -11.21 33.80 -11.85
C ARG A 169 -12.07 33.10 -12.89
N LEU A 170 -12.83 33.85 -13.67
CA LEU A 170 -13.78 33.30 -14.64
C LEU A 170 -13.04 32.69 -15.83
N ALA A 171 -11.96 33.33 -16.30
CA ALA A 171 -11.12 32.77 -17.34
C ALA A 171 -10.48 31.44 -16.90
N ALA A 172 -9.96 31.38 -15.66
CA ALA A 172 -9.37 30.15 -15.12
C ALA A 172 -10.39 29.01 -14.99
N GLN A 173 -11.59 29.29 -14.47
CA GLN A 173 -12.67 28.31 -14.39
C GLN A 173 -13.09 27.82 -15.78
N THR A 174 -13.26 28.74 -16.73
CA THR A 174 -13.66 28.43 -18.11
C THR A 174 -12.61 27.57 -18.82
N SER A 175 -11.33 27.89 -18.65
CA SER A 175 -10.22 27.10 -19.21
C SER A 175 -10.25 25.67 -18.69
N ILE A 176 -10.41 25.48 -17.37
CA ILE A 176 -10.47 24.16 -16.74
C ILE A 176 -11.71 23.38 -17.20
N ILE A 177 -12.87 24.03 -17.29
CA ILE A 177 -14.11 23.41 -17.77
C ILE A 177 -13.94 22.92 -19.21
N ARG A 178 -13.31 23.72 -20.08
CA ARG A 178 -13.02 23.34 -21.48
C ARG A 178 -12.08 22.13 -21.57
N THR A 179 -11.10 22.03 -20.67
CA THR A 179 -10.17 20.90 -20.65
C THR A 179 -10.79 19.64 -20.07
N SER A 180 -11.53 19.74 -18.96
CA SER A 180 -12.18 18.60 -18.32
C SER A 180 -13.28 18.99 -17.34
N THR A 181 -14.52 18.68 -17.71
CA THR A 181 -15.69 18.85 -16.83
C THR A 181 -15.59 18.03 -15.54
N LYS A 182 -14.97 16.84 -15.60
CA LYS A 182 -14.77 15.96 -14.43
C LYS A 182 -13.80 16.58 -13.44
N LEU A 183 -12.71 17.16 -13.93
CA LEU A 183 -11.72 17.86 -13.09
C LEU A 183 -12.32 19.12 -12.48
N ALA A 184 -13.05 19.92 -13.26
CA ALA A 184 -13.76 21.10 -12.78
C ALA A 184 -14.73 20.76 -11.64
N ALA A 185 -15.52 19.69 -11.79
CA ALA A 185 -16.49 19.27 -10.77
C ALA A 185 -15.79 18.82 -9.47
N GLY A 186 -14.64 18.15 -9.58
CA GLY A 186 -13.82 17.76 -8.44
C GLY A 186 -13.26 18.97 -7.67
N LEU A 187 -12.76 19.97 -8.40
CA LEU A 187 -12.23 21.20 -7.81
C LEU A 187 -13.31 22.06 -7.15
N ALA A 188 -14.48 22.20 -7.78
CA ALA A 188 -15.62 22.91 -7.20
C ALA A 188 -16.08 22.24 -5.91
N LYS A 189 -16.23 20.90 -5.93
CA LYS A 189 -16.61 20.11 -4.74
C LYS A 189 -15.59 20.23 -3.62
N ALA A 190 -14.29 20.22 -3.93
CA ALA A 190 -13.23 20.40 -2.95
C ALA A 190 -13.26 21.79 -2.28
N ALA A 191 -13.81 22.79 -2.96
CA ALA A 191 -14.05 24.13 -2.41
C ALA A 191 -15.43 24.30 -1.76
N GLY A 192 -16.23 23.23 -1.64
CA GLY A 192 -17.57 23.27 -1.05
C GLY A 192 -18.63 23.98 -1.91
N VAL A 193 -18.38 24.14 -3.21
CA VAL A 193 -19.27 24.85 -4.15
C VAL A 193 -19.62 23.99 -5.37
N THR A 194 -20.70 24.35 -6.06
CA THR A 194 -21.07 23.82 -7.37
C THR A 194 -20.16 24.41 -8.45
N LEU A 195 -20.22 23.85 -9.66
CA LEU A 195 -19.51 24.40 -10.82
C LEU A 195 -19.89 25.87 -11.10
N ALA A 196 -21.12 26.26 -10.76
CA ALA A 196 -21.63 27.63 -10.89
C ALA A 196 -21.26 28.53 -9.68
N GLY A 197 -20.50 28.02 -8.70
CA GLY A 197 -20.08 28.76 -7.51
C GLY A 197 -21.13 28.81 -6.39
N THR A 198 -22.23 28.07 -6.49
CA THR A 198 -23.25 28.00 -5.44
C THR A 198 -22.78 27.07 -4.32
N PRO A 199 -22.95 27.38 -3.03
CA PRO A 199 -22.60 26.46 -1.94
C PRO A 199 -23.31 25.11 -2.07
N LEU A 200 -22.59 24.01 -1.85
CA LEU A 200 -23.15 22.65 -1.84
C LEU A 200 -23.91 22.40 -0.53
N ARG A 201 -25.09 23.00 -0.38
CA ARG A 201 -26.02 22.92 0.77
C ARG A 201 -25.41 23.33 2.14
N SER A 202 -25.96 24.40 2.71
CA SER A 202 -25.96 24.69 4.15
C SER A 202 -26.89 23.76 4.91
#